data_AF-A0A6G0HQC1-F1
#
_entry.id   AF-A0A6G0HQC1-F1
#
_cell.length_a   1.000
_cell.length_b   1.000
_cell.length_c   1.000
_cell.angle_alpha   90.00
_cell.angle_beta   90.00
_cell.angle_gamma   90.00
#
_symmetry.space_group_name_H-M   'P 1'
#
loop_
_entity.id
_entity.type
_entity.pdbx_description
1 polymer ?
#
loop_
_entity_poly.entity_id
_entity_poly.type
_entity_poly.pdbx_seq_one_letter_code
_entity_poly.pdbx_strand_id
1 'polypeptide(L)'
;MGSLTVSNPQGCRLYYGHLEPTPEQVDLFGPVTLQQVLFPGTSEIQNQKQRFYTEALLDVMDRGLILEIWEQDIYAVRLCQCKVFWSGPGMPEQGPPNPMEREKKIKVFSLNDFLQGLILFQKGEAQNPPPFEISFCFGEDWPDKKPKEKKLIMVQVVPVVARILTEMFSGELSWSTDSIRLQISNPDVKDQTVEQFKELQRLLQSQHIQGPWTPNIH
;
A
#
# COMPACT_ATOMS: atom_id res chain seq x y z
N MET A 1 2.82 -14.51 -8.24
CA MET A 1 2.21 -13.54 -7.31
C MET A 1 2.63 -12.15 -7.74
N GLY A 2 1.69 -11.23 -7.93
CA GLY A 2 1.97 -9.84 -8.29
C GLY A 2 1.76 -8.92 -7.08
N SER A 3 2.48 -7.81 -7.03
CA SER A 3 2.25 -6.71 -6.09
C SER A 3 2.15 -5.41 -6.87
N LEU A 4 1.24 -4.53 -6.45
CA LEU A 4 1.02 -3.22 -7.05
C LEU A 4 0.74 -2.20 -5.95
N THR A 5 1.41 -1.05 -6.03
CA THR A 5 1.11 0.10 -5.18
C THR A 5 0.12 1.02 -5.90
N VAL A 6 -0.98 1.35 -5.22
CA VAL A 6 -1.95 2.36 -5.68
C VAL A 6 -1.74 3.64 -4.89
N SER A 7 -1.60 4.76 -5.60
CA SER A 7 -1.45 6.10 -5.00
C SER A 7 -2.59 7.06 -5.34
N ASN A 8 -3.64 6.58 -6.02
CA ASN A 8 -4.82 7.38 -6.33
C ASN A 8 -5.56 7.75 -5.02
N PRO A 9 -5.78 9.05 -4.74
CA PRO A 9 -6.38 9.51 -3.49
C PRO A 9 -7.85 9.12 -3.32
N GLN A 10 -8.54 8.70 -4.39
CA GLN A 10 -9.90 8.19 -4.31
C GLN A 10 -9.92 6.66 -4.11
N GLY A 11 -8.78 5.99 -4.28
CA GLY A 11 -8.62 4.55 -4.17
C GLY A 11 -8.64 3.82 -5.52
N CYS A 12 -9.07 2.56 -5.50
CA CYS A 12 -9.04 1.68 -6.67
C CYS A 12 -10.25 0.75 -6.77
N ARG A 13 -10.36 0.11 -7.94
CA ARG A 13 -11.30 -0.97 -8.19
C ARG A 13 -10.53 -2.21 -8.65
N LEU A 14 -10.64 -3.29 -7.86
CA LEU A 14 -10.11 -4.61 -8.19
C LEU A 14 -11.12 -5.34 -9.06
N TYR A 15 -10.79 -5.67 -10.30
CA TYR A 15 -11.75 -6.26 -11.24
C TYR A 15 -11.07 -7.19 -12.26
N TYR A 16 -11.88 -7.98 -12.96
CA TYR A 16 -11.44 -8.75 -14.12
C TYR A 16 -12.53 -8.69 -15.18
N GLY A 17 -12.13 -8.44 -16.42
CA GLY A 17 -13.06 -8.26 -17.54
C GLY A 17 -12.55 -7.21 -18.52
N HIS A 18 -13.29 -7.04 -19.61
CA HIS A 18 -12.93 -6.13 -20.72
C HIS A 18 -13.74 -4.83 -20.71
N LEU A 19 -14.71 -4.71 -19.80
CA LEU A 19 -15.57 -3.54 -19.70
C LEU A 19 -14.90 -2.46 -18.86
N GLU A 20 -14.65 -1.31 -19.48
CA GLU A 20 -14.16 -0.12 -18.79
C GLU A 20 -15.32 0.70 -18.23
N PRO A 21 -15.15 1.32 -17.04
CA PRO A 21 -16.18 2.17 -16.47
C PRO A 21 -16.34 3.44 -17.31
N THR A 22 -17.58 3.78 -17.67
CA THR A 22 -17.94 5.08 -18.28
C THR A 22 -18.76 5.92 -17.30
N PRO A 23 -18.83 7.26 -17.47
CA PRO A 23 -19.62 8.13 -16.58
C PRO A 23 -21.10 7.75 -16.51
N GLU A 24 -21.65 7.15 -17.57
CA GLU A 24 -23.04 6.70 -17.64
C GLU A 24 -23.28 5.36 -16.91
N GLN A 25 -22.20 4.63 -16.57
CA GLN A 25 -22.24 3.29 -15.99
C GLN A 25 -21.68 3.25 -14.56
N VAL A 26 -21.65 4.38 -13.86
CA VAL A 26 -21.14 4.49 -12.49
C VAL A 26 -21.87 3.57 -11.52
N ASP A 27 -23.18 3.36 -11.67
CA ASP A 27 -23.94 2.43 -10.83
C ASP A 27 -23.51 0.95 -11.01
N LEU A 28 -22.95 0.63 -12.19
CA LEU A 28 -22.50 -0.73 -12.51
C LEU A 28 -21.05 -0.95 -12.07
N PHE A 29 -20.14 -0.05 -12.44
CA PHE A 29 -18.70 -0.25 -12.29
C PHE A 29 -18.06 0.68 -11.23
N GLY A 30 -18.82 1.58 -10.63
CA GLY A 30 -18.30 2.60 -9.72
C GLY A 30 -17.73 3.83 -10.44
N PRO A 31 -17.20 4.79 -9.67
CA PRO A 31 -16.65 6.02 -10.21
C PRO A 31 -15.49 5.79 -11.17
N VAL A 32 -15.52 6.45 -12.33
CA VAL A 32 -14.46 6.40 -13.35
C VAL A 32 -13.11 6.95 -12.85
N THR A 33 -13.13 7.71 -11.76
CA THR A 33 -11.93 8.35 -11.20
C THR A 33 -11.09 7.41 -10.32
N LEU A 34 -11.61 6.22 -9.98
CA LEU A 34 -10.86 5.19 -9.27
C LEU A 34 -9.77 4.60 -10.16
N GLN A 35 -8.63 4.25 -9.57
CA GLN A 35 -7.61 3.50 -10.30
C GLN A 35 -8.12 2.09 -10.61
N GLN A 36 -8.12 1.72 -11.89
CA GLN A 36 -8.55 0.40 -12.35
C GLN A 36 -7.40 -0.60 -12.16
N VAL A 37 -7.61 -1.62 -11.32
CA VAL A 37 -6.59 -2.64 -11.01
C VAL A 37 -7.12 -4.00 -11.49
N LEU A 38 -6.56 -4.46 -12.60
CA LEU A 38 -6.94 -5.71 -13.24
C LEU A 38 -6.32 -6.91 -12.50
N PHE A 39 -7.11 -7.92 -12.18
CA PHE A 39 -6.58 -9.21 -11.72
C PHE A 39 -5.73 -9.88 -12.82
N PRO A 40 -4.65 -10.58 -12.46
CA PRO A 40 -3.95 -11.40 -13.44
C PRO A 40 -4.87 -12.51 -13.96
N GLY A 41 -4.73 -12.83 -15.25
CA GLY A 41 -5.42 -13.98 -15.84
C GLY A 41 -4.88 -15.31 -15.31
N THR A 42 -5.50 -16.41 -15.75
CA THR A 42 -5.16 -17.77 -15.29
C THR A 42 -4.06 -18.44 -16.11
N SER A 43 -3.41 -17.70 -17.01
CA SER A 43 -2.44 -18.21 -17.99
C SER A 43 -1.30 -19.03 -17.33
N GLU A 44 -0.81 -18.54 -16.20
CA GLU A 44 0.31 -19.09 -15.42
C GLU A 44 -0.08 -20.27 -14.49
N ILE A 45 -1.38 -20.57 -14.32
CA ILE A 45 -1.84 -21.62 -13.41
C ILE A 45 -1.69 -23.00 -14.08
N GLN A 46 -0.73 -23.79 -13.61
CA GLN A 46 -0.44 -25.13 -14.17
C GLN A 46 -1.52 -26.17 -13.85
N ASN A 47 -2.10 -26.12 -12.64
CA ASN A 47 -3.13 -27.06 -12.23
C ASN A 47 -4.45 -26.76 -12.95
N GLN A 48 -4.88 -27.66 -13.86
CA GLN A 48 -6.08 -27.46 -14.67
C GLN A 48 -7.36 -27.27 -13.85
N LYS A 49 -7.51 -28.01 -12.75
CA LYS A 49 -8.69 -27.89 -11.86
C LYS A 49 -8.70 -26.54 -11.16
N GLN A 50 -7.56 -26.10 -10.64
CA GLN A 50 -7.42 -24.78 -10.05
C GLN A 50 -7.73 -23.69 -11.09
N ARG A 51 -7.13 -23.79 -12.27
CA ARG A 51 -7.32 -22.86 -13.39
C ARG A 51 -8.80 -22.69 -13.74
N PHE A 52 -9.52 -23.80 -13.92
CA PHE A 52 -10.95 -23.83 -14.24
C PHE A 52 -11.79 -23.08 -13.20
N TYR A 53 -11.56 -23.34 -11.90
CA TYR A 53 -12.32 -22.64 -10.85
C TYR A 53 -11.92 -21.18 -10.71
N THR A 54 -10.63 -20.84 -10.83
CA THR A 54 -10.18 -19.45 -10.80
C THR A 54 -10.79 -18.67 -11.97
N GLU A 55 -10.83 -19.24 -13.17
CA GLU A 55 -11.44 -18.60 -14.36
C GLU A 55 -12.93 -18.36 -14.16
N ALA A 56 -13.67 -19.36 -13.66
CA ALA A 56 -15.09 -19.20 -13.34
C ALA A 56 -15.37 -18.11 -12.28
N LEU A 57 -14.45 -17.87 -11.35
CA LEU A 57 -14.56 -16.75 -10.41
C LEU A 57 -14.25 -15.39 -11.06
N LEU A 58 -13.26 -15.35 -11.95
CA LEU A 58 -12.87 -14.13 -12.67
C LEU A 58 -13.95 -13.70 -13.70
N ASP A 59 -14.68 -14.64 -14.29
CA ASP A 59 -15.79 -14.36 -15.23
C ASP A 59 -16.96 -13.59 -14.62
N VAL A 60 -17.03 -13.50 -13.28
CA VAL A 60 -18.10 -12.79 -12.56
C VAL A 60 -17.58 -11.57 -11.78
N MET A 61 -16.43 -11.04 -12.21
CA MET A 61 -15.69 -9.96 -11.57
C MET A 61 -15.66 -8.64 -12.37
N ASP A 62 -16.43 -8.50 -13.45
CA ASP A 62 -16.44 -7.28 -14.29
C ASP A 62 -16.73 -6.01 -13.49
N ARG A 63 -17.68 -6.07 -12.54
CA ARG A 63 -18.01 -4.96 -11.64
C ARG A 63 -16.97 -4.74 -10.54
N GLY A 64 -16.32 -5.81 -10.09
CA GLY A 64 -15.20 -5.76 -9.15
C GLY A 64 -15.55 -5.45 -7.68
N LEU A 65 -14.48 -5.17 -6.92
CA LEU A 65 -14.49 -4.69 -5.55
C LEU A 65 -13.84 -3.30 -5.53
N ILE A 66 -14.54 -2.32 -4.99
CA ILE A 66 -14.01 -0.97 -4.80
C ILE A 66 -13.34 -0.88 -3.44
N LEU A 67 -12.15 -0.28 -3.40
CA LEU A 67 -11.48 0.21 -2.21
C LEU A 67 -11.39 1.71 -2.34
N GLU A 68 -12.18 2.44 -1.58
CA GLU A 68 -12.21 3.90 -1.62
C GLU A 68 -11.56 4.46 -0.36
N ILE A 69 -10.84 5.57 -0.54
CA ILE A 69 -10.27 6.33 0.57
C ILE A 69 -11.24 7.46 0.86
N TRP A 70 -11.71 7.53 2.10
CA TRP A 70 -12.50 8.66 2.58
C TRP A 70 -11.83 9.22 3.83
N GLU A 71 -11.47 10.51 3.76
CA GLU A 71 -10.62 11.19 4.75
C GLU A 71 -9.27 10.48 4.91
N GLN A 72 -9.17 9.54 5.86
CA GLN A 72 -7.97 8.76 6.16
C GLN A 72 -8.27 7.25 6.31
N ASP A 73 -9.53 6.87 6.09
CA ASP A 73 -10.02 5.51 6.28
C ASP A 73 -10.22 4.82 4.93
N ILE A 74 -10.11 3.49 4.94
CA ILE A 74 -10.36 2.69 3.75
C ILE A 74 -11.71 2.03 3.91
N TYR A 75 -12.56 2.23 2.90
CA TYR A 75 -13.84 1.58 2.77
C TYR A 75 -13.83 0.61 1.60
N ALA A 76 -14.55 -0.49 1.75
CA ALA A 76 -14.73 -1.47 0.68
C ALA A 76 -16.19 -1.52 0.27
N VAL A 77 -16.45 -1.60 -1.04
CA VAL A 77 -17.78 -1.75 -1.63
C VAL A 77 -17.74 -2.86 -2.67
N ARG A 78 -18.45 -3.96 -2.41
CA ARG A 78 -18.50 -5.11 -3.33
C ARG A 78 -19.57 -4.88 -4.40
N LEU A 79 -19.17 -4.85 -5.66
CA LEU A 79 -20.09 -4.74 -6.81
C LEU A 79 -20.20 -6.03 -7.62
N CYS A 80 -19.16 -6.87 -7.62
CA CYS A 80 -19.11 -8.14 -8.35
C CYS A 80 -20.17 -9.16 -7.89
N GLN A 81 -20.48 -10.10 -8.78
CA GLN A 81 -21.34 -11.24 -8.44
C GLN A 81 -20.58 -12.26 -7.58
N CYS A 82 -19.26 -12.39 -7.79
CA CYS A 82 -18.38 -13.16 -6.91
C CYS A 82 -18.59 -12.76 -5.44
N LYS A 83 -18.74 -13.73 -4.54
CA LYS A 83 -18.77 -13.45 -3.09
C LYS A 83 -17.37 -13.03 -2.64
N VAL A 84 -17.31 -11.99 -1.84
CA VAL A 84 -16.05 -11.52 -1.24
C VAL A 84 -16.18 -11.66 0.26
N PHE A 85 -15.17 -12.27 0.85
CA PHE A 85 -15.01 -12.40 2.30
C PHE A 85 -13.80 -11.59 2.73
N TRP A 86 -13.79 -11.10 3.96
CA TRP A 86 -12.71 -10.23 4.41
C TRP A 86 -12.35 -10.39 5.87
N SER A 87 -11.09 -10.10 6.19
CA SER A 87 -10.60 -9.91 7.55
C SER A 87 -9.72 -8.66 7.58
N GLY A 88 -9.75 -7.93 8.67
CA GLY A 88 -9.04 -6.67 8.83
C GLY A 88 -8.38 -6.54 10.19
N PRO A 89 -7.80 -5.36 10.47
CA PRO A 89 -7.19 -5.05 11.75
C PRO A 89 -8.09 -5.40 12.94
N GLY A 90 -7.54 -6.11 13.93
CA GLY A 90 -8.26 -6.46 15.16
C GLY A 90 -9.26 -7.62 15.04
N MET A 91 -9.45 -8.21 13.85
CA MET A 91 -10.21 -9.44 13.72
C MET A 91 -9.36 -10.68 14.01
N PRO A 92 -9.89 -11.70 14.70
CA PRO A 92 -9.21 -12.98 14.85
C PRO A 92 -8.94 -13.62 13.48
N GLU A 93 -7.74 -14.18 13.28
CA GLU A 93 -7.44 -14.97 12.09
C GLU A 93 -8.29 -16.25 11.99
N GLN A 94 -8.77 -16.74 13.13
CA GLN A 94 -9.70 -17.87 13.18
C GLN A 94 -11.05 -17.39 13.70
N GLY A 95 -11.98 -17.22 12.77
CA GLY A 95 -13.35 -16.80 13.02
C GLY A 95 -14.31 -17.48 12.05
N PRO A 96 -15.63 -17.29 12.23
CA PRO A 96 -16.59 -17.65 11.20
C PRO A 96 -16.33 -16.83 9.93
N PRO A 97 -16.71 -17.35 8.75
CA PRO A 97 -16.60 -16.59 7.51
C PRO A 97 -17.32 -15.24 7.61
N ASN A 98 -16.68 -14.19 7.10
CA ASN A 98 -17.13 -12.81 7.17
C ASN A 98 -17.43 -12.27 5.75
N PRO A 99 -18.62 -12.56 5.18
CA PRO A 99 -18.98 -12.16 3.83
C PRO A 99 -19.31 -10.67 3.76
N MET A 100 -18.91 -10.03 2.67
CA MET A 100 -19.35 -8.68 2.31
C MET A 100 -20.72 -8.72 1.63
N GLU A 101 -21.66 -7.95 2.17
CA GLU A 101 -22.92 -7.63 1.49
C GLU A 101 -22.62 -6.84 0.21
N ARG A 102 -23.37 -7.14 -0.86
CA ARG A 102 -23.21 -6.44 -2.14
C ARG A 102 -23.75 -5.02 -2.01
N GLU A 103 -23.06 -4.06 -2.64
CA GLU A 103 -23.43 -2.63 -2.66
C GLU A 103 -23.49 -1.96 -1.28
N LYS A 104 -23.03 -2.64 -0.22
CA LYS A 104 -22.89 -2.08 1.11
C LYS A 104 -21.48 -1.59 1.34
N LYS A 105 -21.37 -0.31 1.73
CA LYS A 105 -20.11 0.31 2.13
C LYS A 105 -19.74 -0.14 3.54
N ILE A 106 -18.54 -0.70 3.68
CA ILE A 106 -17.99 -1.13 4.97
C ILE A 106 -16.64 -0.47 5.21
N LYS A 107 -16.37 -0.05 6.44
CA LYS A 107 -15.04 0.43 6.83
C LYS A 107 -14.15 -0.78 7.09
N VAL A 108 -13.05 -0.90 6.37
CA VAL A 108 -12.12 -2.05 6.48
C VAL A 108 -10.82 -1.69 7.18
N PHE A 109 -10.48 -0.40 7.24
CA PHE A 109 -9.36 0.13 8.00
C PHE A 109 -9.66 1.56 8.45
N SER A 110 -9.24 1.88 9.68
CA SER A 110 -9.29 3.23 10.23
C SER A 110 -7.88 3.67 10.61
N LEU A 111 -7.43 4.80 10.08
CA LEU A 111 -6.12 5.34 10.48
C LEU A 111 -6.12 5.79 11.95
N ASN A 112 -7.23 6.35 12.42
CA ASN A 112 -7.34 6.81 13.80
C ASN A 112 -7.22 5.65 14.80
N ASP A 113 -8.02 4.60 14.65
CA ASP A 113 -7.92 3.37 15.46
C ASP A 113 -6.51 2.76 15.42
N PHE A 114 -5.87 2.73 14.24
CA PHE A 114 -4.48 2.28 14.12
C PHE A 114 -3.52 3.17 14.93
N LEU A 115 -3.60 4.49 14.82
CA LEU A 115 -2.76 5.44 15.56
C LEU A 115 -2.96 5.30 17.07
N GLN A 116 -4.18 5.11 17.54
CA GLN A 116 -4.48 4.85 18.95
C GLN A 116 -3.79 3.57 19.43
N GLY A 117 -3.90 2.47 18.68
CA GLY A 117 -3.20 1.23 18.98
C GLY A 117 -1.68 1.40 18.99
N LEU A 118 -1.14 2.22 18.09
CA LEU A 118 0.30 2.48 18.00
C LEU A 118 0.80 3.30 19.19
N ILE A 119 0.02 4.26 19.67
CA ILE A 119 0.31 5.02 20.90
C ILE A 119 0.35 4.09 22.11
N LEU A 120 -0.60 3.16 22.24
CA LEU A 120 -0.62 2.19 23.33
C LEU A 120 0.62 1.26 23.29
N PHE A 121 0.99 0.81 22.09
CA PHE A 121 2.21 0.05 21.89
C PHE A 121 3.46 0.85 22.30
N GLN A 122 3.58 2.11 21.88
CA GLN A 122 4.71 2.96 22.22
C GLN A 122 4.82 3.24 23.73
N LYS A 123 3.69 3.29 24.45
CA LYS A 123 3.66 3.46 25.91
C LYS A 123 3.98 2.17 26.68
N GLY A 124 4.15 1.03 25.99
CA GLY A 124 4.30 -0.28 26.61
C GLY A 124 3.01 -0.84 27.22
N GLU A 125 1.86 -0.25 26.88
CA GLU A 125 0.52 -0.71 27.32
C GLU A 125 -0.02 -1.83 26.43
N ALA A 126 0.49 -1.96 25.20
CA ALA A 126 0.25 -3.09 24.31
C ALA A 126 1.57 -3.81 23.98
N GLN A 127 1.53 -5.16 23.96
CA GLN A 127 2.73 -5.97 23.71
C GLN A 127 3.20 -5.96 22.25
N ASN A 128 2.27 -5.79 21.31
CA ASN A 128 2.52 -5.86 19.87
C ASN A 128 2.00 -4.59 19.18
N PRO A 129 2.60 -4.18 18.04
CA PRO A 129 2.07 -3.07 17.25
C PRO A 129 0.69 -3.44 16.69
N PRO A 130 -0.18 -2.43 16.46
CA PRO A 130 -1.50 -2.67 15.88
C PRO A 130 -1.37 -3.27 14.46
N PRO A 131 -2.16 -4.30 14.12
CA PRO A 131 -2.20 -4.81 12.76
C PRO A 131 -2.83 -3.78 11.82
N PHE A 132 -2.43 -3.80 10.56
CA PHE A 132 -2.96 -2.90 9.53
C PHE A 132 -3.30 -3.62 8.21
N GLU A 133 -3.03 -4.92 8.12
CA GLU A 133 -3.28 -5.71 6.92
C GLU A 133 -4.78 -6.01 6.77
N ILE A 134 -5.27 -5.87 5.55
CA ILE A 134 -6.64 -6.22 5.17
C ILE A 134 -6.54 -7.36 4.17
N SER A 135 -7.31 -8.42 4.37
CA SER A 135 -7.32 -9.59 3.51
C SER A 135 -8.71 -9.75 2.90
N PHE A 136 -8.76 -9.96 1.58
CA PHE A 136 -9.97 -10.26 0.83
C PHE A 136 -9.83 -11.61 0.13
N CYS A 137 -10.82 -12.49 0.32
CA CYS A 137 -10.90 -13.79 -0.32
C CYS A 137 -12.10 -13.81 -1.26
N PHE A 138 -11.87 -14.15 -2.52
CA PHE A 138 -12.90 -14.12 -3.56
C PHE A 138 -13.36 -15.55 -3.87
N GLY A 139 -14.67 -15.77 -3.78
CA GLY A 139 -15.31 -17.04 -4.17
C GLY A 139 -15.23 -18.17 -3.13
N GLU A 140 -14.46 -17.99 -2.06
CA GLU A 140 -14.29 -18.97 -0.99
C GLU A 140 -14.47 -18.33 0.39
N ASP A 141 -14.99 -19.10 1.34
CA ASP A 141 -15.19 -18.68 2.72
C ASP A 141 -13.87 -18.19 3.36
N TRP A 142 -13.94 -17.07 4.09
CA TRP A 142 -12.82 -16.52 4.85
C TRP A 142 -13.32 -15.65 6.01
N PRO A 143 -12.68 -15.68 7.19
CA PRO A 143 -11.73 -16.69 7.64
C PRO A 143 -12.33 -18.11 7.66
N ASP A 144 -11.49 -19.13 7.49
CA ASP A 144 -11.87 -20.53 7.66
C ASP A 144 -10.69 -21.36 8.19
N LYS A 145 -10.83 -22.69 8.24
CA LYS A 145 -9.77 -23.59 8.71
C LYS A 145 -8.64 -23.81 7.69
N LYS A 146 -8.79 -23.30 6.46
CA LYS A 146 -7.80 -23.49 5.40
C LYS A 146 -6.80 -22.33 5.44
N PRO A 147 -5.52 -22.61 5.21
CA PRO A 147 -4.51 -21.57 5.12
C PRO A 147 -4.67 -20.73 3.84
N LYS A 148 -4.18 -19.49 3.86
CA LYS A 148 -4.35 -18.48 2.78
C LYS A 148 -3.84 -18.99 1.43
N GLU A 149 -2.78 -19.79 1.43
CA GLU A 149 -2.10 -20.33 0.25
C GLU A 149 -2.94 -21.39 -0.49
N LYS A 150 -3.99 -21.90 0.15
CA LYS A 150 -4.95 -22.84 -0.48
C LYS A 150 -6.15 -22.14 -1.10
N LYS A 151 -6.25 -20.81 -1.00
CA LYS A 151 -7.32 -20.04 -1.63
C LYS A 151 -7.00 -19.78 -3.10
N LEU A 152 -8.02 -19.80 -3.94
CA LEU A 152 -7.91 -19.56 -5.37
C LEU A 152 -7.50 -18.12 -5.67
N ILE A 153 -8.15 -17.17 -4.99
CA ILE A 153 -7.92 -15.72 -5.16
C ILE A 153 -7.92 -15.06 -3.79
N MET A 154 -6.72 -14.70 -3.33
CA MET A 154 -6.49 -13.97 -2.09
C MET A 154 -5.81 -12.64 -2.41
N VAL A 155 -6.36 -11.55 -1.90
CA VAL A 155 -5.80 -10.20 -2.03
C VAL A 155 -5.49 -9.67 -0.65
N GLN A 156 -4.25 -9.25 -0.45
CA GLN A 156 -3.83 -8.54 0.74
C GLN A 156 -3.61 -7.06 0.40
N VAL A 157 -4.22 -6.19 1.19
CA VAL A 157 -4.10 -4.74 1.08
C VAL A 157 -3.37 -4.24 2.31
N VAL A 158 -2.32 -3.45 2.07
CA VAL A 158 -1.48 -2.87 3.12
C VAL A 158 -1.55 -1.34 2.98
N PRO A 159 -2.15 -0.64 3.95
CA PRO A 159 -2.07 0.82 4.03
C PRO A 159 -0.61 1.23 4.25
N VAL A 160 0.02 1.80 3.22
CA VAL A 160 1.46 2.12 3.24
C VAL A 160 1.82 3.04 4.41
N VAL A 161 0.95 4.01 4.73
CA VAL A 161 1.13 4.91 5.87
C VAL A 161 1.21 4.15 7.20
N ALA A 162 0.38 3.12 7.40
CA ALA A 162 0.38 2.33 8.62
C ALA A 162 1.68 1.51 8.73
N ARG A 163 2.12 0.89 7.64
CA ARG A 163 3.41 0.18 7.59
C ARG A 163 4.58 1.10 7.97
N ILE A 164 4.69 2.27 7.33
CA ILE A 164 5.76 3.23 7.61
C ILE A 164 5.73 3.66 9.08
N LEU A 165 4.56 3.97 9.63
CA LEU A 165 4.43 4.36 11.03
C LEU A 165 4.84 3.22 11.97
N THR A 166 4.40 1.98 11.72
CA THR A 166 4.85 0.83 12.51
C THR A 166 6.36 0.66 12.47
N GLU A 167 7.00 0.76 11.29
CA GLU A 167 8.46 0.66 11.13
C GLU A 167 9.20 1.77 11.88
N MET A 168 8.67 3.01 11.84
CA MET A 168 9.21 4.17 12.55
C MET A 168 9.16 4.01 14.08
N PHE A 169 8.06 3.49 14.62
CA PHE A 169 7.82 3.41 16.07
C PHE A 169 8.23 2.07 16.69
N SER A 170 8.39 0.99 15.91
CA SER A 170 8.87 -0.32 16.41
C SER A 170 10.40 -0.39 16.56
N GLY A 171 11.12 0.68 16.21
CA GLY A 171 12.58 0.73 16.30
C GLY A 171 13.33 -0.01 15.18
N GLU A 172 12.65 -0.47 14.13
CA GLU A 172 13.32 -0.96 12.91
C GLU A 172 13.93 0.20 12.10
N LEU A 173 13.29 1.38 12.11
CA LEU A 173 13.95 2.67 11.84
C LEU A 173 14.47 3.29 13.13
N SER A 174 15.28 2.55 13.87
CA SER A 174 16.10 3.19 14.89
C SER A 174 17.10 4.13 14.19
N TRP A 175 16.79 5.42 14.14
CA TRP A 175 17.80 6.47 14.12
C TRP A 175 18.49 6.55 15.51
N SER A 176 18.88 5.39 16.05
CA SER A 176 20.07 5.33 16.89
C SER A 176 21.21 5.68 15.96
N THR A 177 21.76 6.88 16.12
CA THR A 177 23.02 7.27 15.50
C THR A 177 24.17 6.30 15.80
N ASP A 178 23.99 5.38 16.76
CA ASP A 178 24.95 4.36 17.16
C ASP A 178 24.93 3.06 16.33
N SER A 179 23.86 2.79 15.55
CA SER A 179 23.75 1.54 14.77
C SER A 179 24.15 1.69 13.30
N ILE A 180 24.29 2.92 12.78
CA ILE A 180 24.86 3.15 11.45
C ILE A 180 26.39 3.13 11.55
N ARG A 181 26.99 1.94 11.48
CA ARG A 181 28.41 1.81 11.19
C ARG A 181 28.64 2.13 9.72
N LEU A 182 28.84 3.41 9.41
CA LEU A 182 29.29 3.85 8.09
C LEU A 182 30.59 3.13 7.74
N GLN A 183 30.53 2.22 6.77
CA GLN A 183 31.70 1.53 6.22
C GLN A 183 32.33 2.44 5.16
N ILE A 184 32.98 3.50 5.62
CA ILE A 184 33.72 4.43 4.78
C ILE A 184 35.20 4.06 4.87
N SER A 185 35.82 3.78 3.73
CA SER A 185 37.26 3.53 3.65
C SER A 185 38.05 4.78 4.05
N ASN A 186 39.27 4.61 4.54
CA ASN A 186 40.17 5.73 4.73
C ASN A 186 40.37 6.46 3.38
N PRO A 187 40.32 7.80 3.36
CA PRO A 187 40.45 8.56 2.13
C PRO A 187 41.84 8.37 1.52
N ASP A 188 41.89 8.17 0.21
CA ASP A 188 43.14 8.17 -0.54
C ASP A 188 43.53 9.59 -1.01
N VAL A 189 44.63 9.70 -1.75
CA VAL A 189 45.13 10.99 -2.24
C VAL A 189 44.13 11.68 -3.18
N LYS A 190 43.34 10.91 -3.93
CA LYS A 190 42.33 11.45 -4.84
C LYS A 190 41.14 11.99 -4.05
N ASP A 191 40.72 11.29 -3.00
CA ASP A 191 39.66 11.77 -2.10
C ASP A 191 40.05 13.09 -1.43
N GLN A 192 41.31 13.22 -0.98
CA GLN A 192 41.83 14.48 -0.42
C GLN A 192 41.83 15.62 -1.45
N THR A 193 42.15 15.30 -2.71
CA THR A 193 42.12 16.28 -3.81
C THR A 193 40.70 16.75 -4.07
N VAL A 194 39.71 15.85 -4.04
CA VAL A 194 38.28 16.20 -4.18
C VAL A 194 37.82 17.11 -3.05
N GLU A 195 38.25 16.88 -1.81
CA GLU A 195 37.93 17.77 -0.68
C GLU A 195 38.54 19.17 -0.85
N GLN A 196 39.76 19.27 -1.38
CA GLN A 196 40.36 20.56 -1.72
C GLN A 196 39.56 21.29 -2.81
N PHE A 197 39.07 20.58 -3.83
CA PHE A 197 38.21 21.17 -4.87
C PHE A 197 36.87 21.66 -4.31
N LYS A 198 36.24 20.89 -3.43
CA LYS A 198 35.00 21.29 -2.75
C LYS A 198 35.22 22.58 -1.95
N GLU A 199 36.34 22.69 -1.25
CA GLU A 199 36.66 23.90 -0.47
C GLU A 199 36.96 25.10 -1.38
N LEU A 200 37.71 24.91 -2.47
CA LEU A 200 37.93 25.98 -3.46
C LEU A 200 36.61 26.47 -4.08
N GLN A 201 35.70 25.55 -4.41
CA GLN A 201 34.38 25.89 -4.93
C GLN A 201 33.56 26.66 -3.90
N ARG A 202 33.59 26.25 -2.62
CA ARG A 202 32.93 26.96 -1.52
C ARG A 202 33.47 28.37 -1.36
N LEU A 203 34.79 28.54 -1.42
CA LEU A 203 35.44 29.85 -1.34
C LEU A 203 35.09 30.74 -2.53
N LEU A 204 35.11 30.22 -3.76
CA LEU A 204 34.68 30.94 -4.96
C LEU A 204 33.21 31.39 -4.87
N GLN A 205 32.32 30.52 -4.41
CA GLN A 205 30.91 30.86 -4.19
C GLN A 205 30.74 31.92 -3.09
N SER A 206 31.56 31.88 -2.04
CA SER A 206 31.54 32.90 -0.97
C SER A 206 32.07 34.27 -1.42
N GLN A 207 33.03 34.32 -2.36
CA GLN A 207 33.59 35.58 -2.89
C GLN A 207 32.71 36.23 -3.97
N HIS A 208 31.81 35.47 -4.61
CA HIS A 208 30.85 36.04 -5.57
C HIS A 208 29.70 36.84 -4.92
N ILE A 209 29.72 36.97 -3.59
CA ILE A 209 28.88 37.89 -2.82
C ILE A 209 29.81 38.87 -2.07
N GLN A 210 30.54 39.74 -2.79
CA GLN A 210 30.83 41.17 -2.46
C GLN A 210 32.07 41.76 -3.19
N GLY A 211 31.80 42.47 -4.31
CA GLY A 211 32.50 43.68 -4.81
C GLY A 211 33.79 43.53 -5.64
N PRO A 212 34.34 44.59 -6.32
CA PRO A 212 33.80 45.94 -6.59
C PRO A 212 34.18 46.48 -8.01
N TRP A 213 33.27 46.49 -8.98
CA TRP A 213 33.37 47.37 -10.16
C TRP A 213 31.98 47.78 -10.63
N THR A 214 31.57 49.02 -10.33
CA THR A 214 30.49 49.72 -11.03
C THR A 214 31.00 50.18 -12.40
N PRO A 215 30.09 50.47 -13.34
CA PRO A 215 30.18 51.80 -13.94
C PRO A 215 28.87 52.56 -13.83
N ASN A 216 28.98 53.80 -13.36
CA ASN A 216 27.98 54.85 -13.56
C ASN A 216 27.80 55.10 -15.07
N ILE A 217 26.56 55.26 -15.51
CA ILE A 217 26.25 55.98 -16.75
C ILE A 217 25.09 56.94 -16.44
N HIS A 218 25.29 58.19 -16.87
CA HIS A 218 24.41 59.35 -16.77
C HIS A 218 22.99 59.11 -17.29
#